data_AF-A0A2E0HL08-F1
#
_entry.id   AF-A0A2E0HL08-F1
#
_cell.length_a   1.000
_cell.length_b   1.000
_cell.length_c   1.000
_cell.angle_alpha   90.00
_cell.angle_beta   90.00
_cell.angle_gamma   90.00
#
_symmetry.space_group_name_H-M   'P 1'
#
loop_
_entity.id
_entity.type
_entity.pdbx_description
1 polymer ?
#
loop_
_entity_poly.entity_id
_entity_poly.type
_entity_poly.pdbx_seq_one_letter_code
_entity_poly.pdbx_strand_id
1 'polypeptide(L)'
;MAIGVPDSNLSQTSGGYAYLVMGASGATRSGIAMSSLSASDGFAITGGATGEKVGSMVEISGDLNGDGYDDLVVVGSRTDDGATSAGNIYVIWGNSSPSTINLATDFNRTPGFTNSKGFLMTGYESSDEIGMYDYLVSPNNAQFLDASGDFNGDGIQDLLIGHEQSDEQGTNAGYVYLIFGKSGATRFNFSLNNYISQGLRMYHATSSAYVGHSVQFIGDYNGDHLTDVLIGAPGQSSDDGEAYVVFGYSTSTYFDINLANLDGSNGFTISTSDTNALLGGATAAADVNGDGLTDIIVGVPEGNYGGHSTNGAAMVIYGSSGPHADLTLEALPAGRGYVIYGEDDNDQASYSVQGIQDINGDGVDDIVLSSGLDANAGNDAGAAWVIFGKTGTSRANIDLSTLSANDGFKILGDTAGDRFGQSATSGDLNGDGYRDLMVSSVAGDNAGSFAGEVNVIWGRDFWAVVDLSQTGTSGADNLVGTDGADTLIGNGGADSFSAGAGDDFIELSDTGFFKIDGGRGTDTIRFTTSLNTLNISTLGLEKISNVEIIDLADNGNVLQVSENSVLGMSGESKILYIKGGSSDAVVSSIGDTWVYVTNNTVGGVTYRVFRDSDTTGPDLYIQSGIDDSAVP
;
A
#
# COMPACT_ATOMS: atom_id res chain seq x y z
N MET A 1 -5.97 -9.10 -0.88
CA MET A 1 -6.38 -8.49 0.41
C MET A 1 -6.51 -9.58 1.46
N ALA A 2 -5.92 -9.41 2.64
CA ALA A 2 -6.15 -10.27 3.80
C ALA A 2 -7.14 -9.61 4.77
N ILE A 3 -8.00 -10.40 5.42
CA ILE A 3 -9.01 -9.89 6.38
C ILE A 3 -9.02 -10.79 7.62
N GLY A 4 -8.82 -10.18 8.79
CA GLY A 4 -8.94 -10.83 10.09
C GLY A 4 -10.33 -10.68 10.71
N VAL A 5 -10.88 -11.74 11.32
CA VAL A 5 -12.19 -11.75 12.00
C VAL A 5 -12.08 -12.54 13.32
N PRO A 6 -11.40 -11.99 14.35
CA PRO A 6 -11.08 -12.70 15.59
C PRO A 6 -12.32 -13.09 16.42
N ASP A 7 -13.42 -12.35 16.30
CA ASP A 7 -14.69 -12.58 17.00
C ASP A 7 -15.77 -13.22 16.14
N SER A 8 -15.38 -13.94 15.09
CA SER A 8 -16.35 -14.57 14.19
C SER A 8 -17.35 -15.45 14.94
N ASN A 9 -18.63 -15.22 14.65
CA ASN A 9 -19.76 -16.02 15.13
C ASN A 9 -20.20 -17.10 14.13
N LEU A 10 -19.45 -17.31 13.04
CA LEU A 10 -19.82 -18.24 11.97
C LEU A 10 -19.73 -19.72 12.37
N SER A 11 -19.02 -20.04 13.46
CA SER A 11 -19.01 -21.38 14.05
C SER A 11 -19.25 -21.31 15.55
N GLN A 12 -19.89 -22.36 16.10
CA GLN A 12 -20.18 -22.47 17.54
C GLN A 12 -18.93 -22.47 18.43
N THR A 13 -17.73 -22.58 17.85
CA THR A 13 -16.46 -22.63 18.56
C THR A 13 -15.71 -21.29 18.57
N SER A 14 -16.18 -20.20 17.94
CA SER A 14 -15.61 -18.83 18.02
C SER A 14 -14.08 -18.75 18.24
N GLY A 15 -13.31 -19.45 17.41
CA GLY A 15 -11.84 -19.42 17.45
C GLY A 15 -11.20 -18.32 16.61
N GLY A 16 -12.02 -17.48 15.96
CA GLY A 16 -11.58 -16.53 14.95
C GLY A 16 -11.40 -17.14 13.56
N TYR A 17 -11.38 -16.28 12.55
CA TYR A 17 -11.14 -16.61 11.14
C TYR A 17 -10.21 -15.55 10.56
N ALA A 18 -9.44 -15.95 9.54
CA ALA A 18 -8.89 -15.01 8.59
C ALA A 18 -9.32 -15.39 7.17
N TYR A 19 -9.26 -14.45 6.24
CA TYR A 19 -9.63 -14.66 4.85
C TYR A 19 -8.56 -14.07 3.96
N LEU A 20 -8.23 -14.78 2.88
CA LEU A 20 -7.59 -14.18 1.73
C LEU A 20 -8.67 -13.94 0.68
N VAL A 21 -8.86 -12.67 0.30
CA VAL A 21 -9.72 -12.27 -0.82
C VAL A 21 -8.83 -11.93 -2.01
N MET A 22 -9.02 -12.67 -3.09
CA MET A 22 -8.28 -12.50 -4.33
C MET A 22 -8.89 -11.35 -5.13
N GLY A 23 -8.02 -10.55 -5.75
CA GLY A 23 -8.42 -9.57 -6.76
C GLY A 23 -8.94 -10.28 -8.02
N ALA A 24 -9.80 -9.61 -8.78
CA ALA A 24 -10.24 -10.05 -10.09
C ALA A 24 -10.12 -8.87 -11.07
N SER A 25 -9.42 -9.06 -12.18
CA SER A 25 -9.31 -8.05 -13.23
C SER A 25 -10.67 -7.77 -13.88
N GLY A 26 -10.97 -6.50 -14.15
CA GLY A 26 -12.01 -6.10 -15.11
C GLY A 26 -13.48 -6.20 -14.66
N ALA A 27 -13.81 -6.20 -13.36
CA ALA A 27 -15.21 -6.09 -12.94
C ALA A 27 -15.42 -5.47 -11.56
N THR A 28 -16.42 -4.59 -11.46
CA THR A 28 -17.14 -4.34 -10.19
C THR A 28 -17.78 -5.65 -9.73
N ARG A 29 -17.36 -6.15 -8.57
CA ARG A 29 -17.91 -7.37 -7.99
C ARG A 29 -19.16 -7.01 -7.19
N SER A 30 -20.20 -7.84 -7.29
CA SER A 30 -21.27 -7.83 -6.29
C SER A 30 -20.66 -8.10 -4.91
N GLY A 31 -21.23 -7.52 -3.85
CA GLY A 31 -20.74 -7.70 -2.49
C GLY A 31 -20.42 -9.18 -2.16
N ILE A 32 -19.21 -9.41 -1.65
CA ILE A 32 -18.70 -10.76 -1.36
C ILE A 32 -19.11 -11.13 0.06
N ALA A 33 -19.96 -12.15 0.20
CA ALA A 33 -20.31 -12.68 1.51
C ALA A 33 -19.18 -13.58 2.04
N MET A 34 -18.46 -13.14 3.07
CA MET A 34 -17.35 -13.92 3.68
C MET A 34 -17.79 -15.28 4.23
N SER A 35 -19.06 -15.40 4.65
CA SER A 35 -19.64 -16.66 5.13
C SER A 35 -19.85 -17.71 4.03
N SER A 36 -19.76 -17.32 2.77
CA SER A 36 -19.91 -18.20 1.60
C SER A 36 -18.92 -17.84 0.49
N LEU A 37 -17.67 -17.53 0.86
CA LEU A 37 -16.61 -17.15 -0.07
C LEU A 37 -16.37 -18.27 -1.09
N SER A 38 -16.51 -17.96 -2.39
CA SER A 38 -16.27 -18.95 -3.45
C SER A 38 -14.77 -19.13 -3.70
N ALA A 39 -14.37 -20.26 -4.29
CA ALA A 39 -12.96 -20.53 -4.58
C ALA A 39 -12.34 -19.56 -5.61
N SER A 40 -13.15 -18.91 -6.44
CA SER A 40 -12.68 -17.83 -7.33
C SER A 40 -12.51 -16.50 -6.62
N ASP A 41 -13.15 -16.34 -5.46
CA ASP A 41 -13.10 -15.10 -4.69
C ASP A 41 -11.98 -15.10 -3.64
N GLY A 42 -11.55 -16.29 -3.21
CA GLY A 42 -10.56 -16.44 -2.16
C GLY A 42 -10.74 -17.73 -1.36
N PHE A 43 -10.19 -17.75 -0.15
CA PHE A 43 -10.41 -18.84 0.80
C PHE A 43 -10.33 -18.35 2.25
N ALA A 44 -10.93 -19.12 3.15
CA ALA A 44 -10.83 -18.90 4.59
C ALA A 44 -9.67 -19.68 5.19
N ILE A 45 -8.98 -19.06 6.15
CA ILE A 45 -8.08 -19.68 7.09
C ILE A 45 -8.90 -20.03 8.33
N THR A 46 -8.98 -21.32 8.65
CA THR A 46 -9.87 -21.88 9.68
C THR A 46 -9.10 -22.73 10.69
N GLY A 47 -9.78 -23.29 11.70
CA GLY A 47 -9.18 -24.27 12.60
C GLY A 47 -8.63 -23.70 13.91
N GLY A 48 -8.92 -22.43 14.21
CA GLY A 48 -8.77 -21.89 15.57
C GLY A 48 -9.68 -22.63 16.56
N ALA A 49 -9.14 -22.95 17.74
CA ALA A 49 -9.90 -23.46 18.87
C ALA A 49 -10.60 -22.31 19.60
N THR A 50 -11.50 -22.63 20.52
CA THR A 50 -12.36 -21.63 21.14
C THR A 50 -11.61 -20.59 21.95
N GLY A 51 -11.83 -19.31 21.63
CA GLY A 51 -11.27 -18.18 22.36
C GLY A 51 -9.90 -17.70 21.87
N GLU A 52 -9.35 -18.31 20.82
CA GLU A 52 -7.97 -18.06 20.36
C GLU A 52 -7.76 -16.81 19.51
N LYS A 53 -8.85 -16.18 19.06
CA LYS A 53 -8.81 -14.92 18.31
C LYS A 53 -7.96 -14.98 17.03
N VAL A 54 -8.03 -16.09 16.29
CA VAL A 54 -7.36 -16.20 14.98
C VAL A 54 -7.85 -15.08 14.05
N GLY A 55 -6.91 -14.43 13.37
CA GLY A 55 -7.18 -13.25 12.58
C GLY A 55 -7.27 -11.97 13.42
N SER A 56 -6.75 -11.96 14.65
CA SER A 56 -6.53 -10.71 15.39
C SER A 56 -5.63 -9.77 14.60
N MET A 57 -4.68 -10.34 13.86
CA MET A 57 -3.82 -9.66 12.91
C MET A 57 -3.57 -10.53 11.69
N VAL A 58 -3.37 -9.87 10.55
CA VAL A 58 -3.00 -10.48 9.27
C VAL A 58 -1.99 -9.57 8.57
N GLU A 59 -1.04 -10.16 7.85
CA GLU A 59 -0.10 -9.42 7.01
C GLU A 59 0.25 -10.20 5.74
N ILE A 60 0.38 -9.53 4.60
CA ILE A 60 0.56 -10.18 3.27
C ILE A 60 1.59 -9.47 2.38
N SER A 61 2.39 -8.58 2.92
CA SER A 61 3.30 -7.74 2.13
C SER A 61 4.64 -8.41 1.77
N GLY A 62 4.85 -9.67 2.17
CA GLY A 62 6.19 -10.27 2.23
C GLY A 62 6.35 -11.68 1.66
N ASP A 63 7.27 -11.89 0.73
CA ASP A 63 7.84 -13.18 0.32
C ASP A 63 8.98 -13.60 1.27
N LEU A 64 8.60 -14.27 2.35
CA LEU A 64 9.51 -14.70 3.43
C LEU A 64 10.33 -15.93 3.03
N ASN A 65 10.03 -16.53 1.88
CA ASN A 65 10.65 -17.75 1.39
C ASN A 65 11.40 -17.60 0.05
N GLY A 66 11.31 -16.44 -0.60
CA GLY A 66 12.02 -16.09 -1.82
C GLY A 66 11.54 -16.86 -3.06
N ASP A 67 10.26 -17.27 -3.12
CA ASP A 67 9.68 -17.98 -4.28
C ASP A 67 8.92 -17.09 -5.27
N GLY A 68 8.87 -15.78 -5.00
CA GLY A 68 8.23 -14.76 -5.82
C GLY A 68 6.73 -14.61 -5.56
N TYR A 69 6.19 -15.23 -4.51
CA TYR A 69 4.81 -15.00 -4.06
C TYR A 69 4.83 -14.45 -2.64
N ASP A 70 4.02 -13.43 -2.38
CA ASP A 70 3.83 -12.94 -1.03
C ASP A 70 3.22 -14.05 -0.15
N ASP A 71 3.81 -14.22 1.02
CA ASP A 71 3.37 -15.10 2.09
C ASP A 71 2.36 -14.40 2.99
N LEU A 72 1.46 -15.18 3.59
CA LEU A 72 0.44 -14.66 4.49
C LEU A 72 0.82 -14.98 5.94
N VAL A 73 0.92 -13.95 6.77
CA VAL A 73 1.04 -14.06 8.22
C VAL A 73 -0.34 -13.91 8.85
N VAL A 74 -0.71 -14.82 9.75
CA VAL A 74 -1.96 -14.78 10.52
C VAL A 74 -1.63 -14.97 12.00
N VAL A 75 -2.19 -14.13 12.86
CA VAL A 75 -2.01 -14.25 14.32
C VAL A 75 -3.30 -14.72 14.98
N GLY A 76 -3.17 -15.63 15.94
CA GLY A 76 -4.19 -15.86 16.95
C GLY A 76 -3.65 -15.42 18.29
N SER A 77 -4.06 -14.25 18.77
CA SER A 77 -3.43 -13.58 19.91
C SER A 77 -3.59 -14.31 21.25
N ARG A 78 -4.56 -15.22 21.35
CA ARG A 78 -4.87 -15.97 22.58
C ARG A 78 -4.77 -17.47 22.43
N THR A 79 -3.94 -17.95 21.50
CA THR A 79 -3.65 -19.38 21.40
C THR A 79 -2.77 -19.84 22.55
N ASP A 80 -3.00 -21.08 23.00
CA ASP A 80 -2.35 -21.67 24.17
C ASP A 80 -1.28 -22.71 23.83
N ASP A 81 -0.82 -22.78 22.57
CA ASP A 81 0.01 -23.90 22.09
C ASP A 81 1.44 -23.89 22.69
N GLY A 82 1.97 -22.71 23.03
CA GLY A 82 3.25 -22.54 23.74
C GLY A 82 3.10 -22.24 25.22
N ALA A 83 2.36 -21.16 25.55
CA ALA A 83 1.98 -20.76 26.90
C ALA A 83 0.54 -20.20 26.91
N THR A 84 -0.08 -20.13 28.10
CA THR A 84 -1.48 -19.68 28.25
C THR A 84 -1.65 -18.25 27.71
N SER A 85 -2.51 -18.06 26.72
CA SER A 85 -2.81 -16.80 26.03
C SER A 85 -1.58 -16.08 25.47
N ALA A 86 -0.53 -16.82 25.11
CA ALA A 86 0.72 -16.22 24.61
C ALA A 86 0.65 -15.81 23.12
N GLY A 87 -0.30 -16.39 22.39
CA GLY A 87 -0.49 -16.15 20.97
C GLY A 87 0.43 -16.98 20.07
N ASN A 88 -0.01 -17.16 18.83
CA ASN A 88 0.65 -17.93 17.79
C ASN A 88 0.67 -17.09 16.51
N ILE A 89 1.78 -17.21 15.79
CA ILE A 89 1.98 -16.58 14.48
C ILE A 89 2.13 -17.70 13.45
N TYR A 90 1.20 -17.74 12.50
CA TYR A 90 1.19 -18.70 11.41
C TYR A 90 1.71 -17.99 10.17
N VAL A 91 2.85 -18.45 9.64
CA VAL A 91 3.36 -18.01 8.34
C VAL A 91 2.95 -19.04 7.31
N ILE A 92 2.15 -18.63 6.33
CA ILE A 92 1.52 -19.47 5.32
C ILE A 92 2.16 -19.14 3.97
N TRP A 93 2.71 -20.15 3.29
CA TRP A 93 3.40 -19.93 2.03
C TRP A 93 2.44 -19.50 0.90
N GLY A 94 2.79 -18.40 0.24
CA GLY A 94 2.20 -17.95 -1.01
C GLY A 94 2.42 -18.97 -2.13
N ASN A 95 1.57 -18.94 -3.16
CA ASN A 95 1.77 -19.68 -4.41
C ASN A 95 0.70 -19.30 -5.44
N SER A 96 0.91 -19.72 -6.69
CA SER A 96 0.00 -19.52 -7.84
C SER A 96 -1.39 -20.18 -7.74
N SER A 97 -1.63 -21.07 -6.77
CA SER A 97 -2.90 -21.81 -6.67
C SER A 97 -3.22 -22.10 -5.21
N PRO A 98 -3.49 -21.05 -4.41
CA PRO A 98 -3.58 -21.19 -2.98
C PRO A 98 -4.80 -22.02 -2.60
N SER A 99 -4.58 -22.94 -1.65
CA SER A 99 -5.60 -23.86 -1.17
C SER A 99 -6.10 -23.46 0.21
N THR A 100 -7.29 -23.91 0.59
CA THR A 100 -7.85 -23.67 1.93
C THR A 100 -6.88 -24.13 3.02
N ILE A 101 -6.72 -23.29 4.06
CA ILE A 101 -5.87 -23.55 5.21
C ILE A 101 -6.73 -23.92 6.42
N ASN A 102 -6.35 -24.98 7.11
CA ASN A 102 -6.87 -25.34 8.42
C ASN A 102 -5.71 -25.44 9.42
N LEU A 103 -5.60 -24.45 10.30
CA LEU A 103 -4.49 -24.30 11.24
C LEU A 103 -4.32 -25.54 12.14
N ALA A 104 -5.41 -26.21 12.53
CA ALA A 104 -5.32 -27.39 13.39
C ALA A 104 -4.68 -28.60 12.70
N THR A 105 -4.96 -28.81 11.41
CA THR A 105 -4.41 -29.95 10.67
C THR A 105 -3.12 -29.62 9.92
N ASP A 106 -2.98 -28.40 9.43
CA ASP A 106 -1.87 -27.99 8.57
C ASP A 106 -0.63 -27.53 9.36
N PHE A 107 -0.80 -27.03 10.60
CA PHE A 107 0.29 -26.47 11.42
C PHE A 107 0.54 -27.24 12.73
N ASN A 108 0.12 -28.52 12.76
CA ASN A 108 0.48 -29.52 13.76
C ASN A 108 -0.24 -29.47 15.12
N ARG A 109 -1.56 -29.21 15.17
CA ARG A 109 -2.36 -29.60 16.38
C ARG A 109 -2.66 -31.09 16.44
N THR A 110 -2.30 -31.85 15.40
CA THR A 110 -2.36 -33.31 15.33
C THR A 110 -1.13 -33.87 14.64
N PRO A 111 -0.69 -35.12 14.92
CA PRO A 111 0.52 -35.68 14.31
C PRO A 111 0.43 -35.78 12.78
N GLY A 112 1.38 -35.19 12.05
CA GLY A 112 1.45 -35.29 10.58
C GLY A 112 1.96 -34.06 9.82
N PHE A 113 2.42 -33.02 10.51
CA PHE A 113 2.90 -31.79 9.90
C PHE A 113 3.95 -31.98 8.80
N THR A 114 3.72 -31.27 7.70
CA THR A 114 4.72 -31.00 6.66
C THR A 114 4.84 -29.48 6.53
N ASN A 115 6.06 -28.96 6.48
CA ASN A 115 6.34 -27.54 6.29
C ASN A 115 6.03 -27.03 4.87
N SER A 116 5.24 -27.78 4.11
CA SER A 116 4.87 -27.51 2.73
C SER A 116 3.85 -26.38 2.58
N LYS A 117 3.14 -26.03 3.66
CA LYS A 117 2.15 -24.94 3.67
C LYS A 117 2.58 -23.72 4.49
N GLY A 118 3.68 -23.83 5.24
CA GLY A 118 4.08 -22.80 6.18
C GLY A 118 4.83 -23.35 7.38
N PHE A 119 5.00 -22.48 8.38
CA PHE A 119 5.44 -22.84 9.73
C PHE A 119 4.72 -22.02 10.79
N LEU A 120 4.77 -22.48 12.03
CA LEU A 120 4.17 -21.86 13.20
C LEU A 120 5.26 -21.35 14.17
N MET A 121 5.10 -20.13 14.64
CA MET A 121 5.82 -19.58 15.80
C MET A 121 4.89 -19.48 17.00
N THR A 122 5.30 -20.05 18.14
CA THR A 122 4.52 -19.99 19.39
C THR A 122 5.10 -18.95 20.34
N GLY A 123 4.25 -18.12 20.95
CA GLY A 123 4.57 -17.35 22.14
C GLY A 123 4.88 -18.25 23.34
N TYR A 124 5.60 -17.72 24.33
CA TYR A 124 6.04 -18.49 25.50
C TYR A 124 5.84 -17.77 26.83
N GLU A 125 5.42 -16.51 26.81
CA GLU A 125 5.09 -15.73 28.00
C GLU A 125 3.60 -15.93 28.32
N SER A 126 3.25 -16.28 29.56
CA SER A 126 1.86 -16.57 29.89
C SER A 126 1.11 -15.27 30.17
N SER A 127 -0.03 -15.07 29.50
CA SER A 127 -0.90 -13.88 29.58
C SER A 127 -0.38 -12.63 28.89
N ASP A 128 0.75 -12.71 28.17
CA ASP A 128 1.24 -11.65 27.30
C ASP A 128 0.83 -12.01 25.86
N GLU A 129 -0.09 -11.23 25.28
CA GLU A 129 -0.68 -11.52 23.97
C GLU A 129 0.21 -10.98 22.84
N ILE A 130 0.76 -11.87 22.01
CA ILE A 130 1.32 -11.45 20.70
C ILE A 130 0.18 -10.96 19.82
N GLY A 131 0.36 -9.77 19.27
CA GLY A 131 -0.65 -9.17 18.43
C GLY A 131 -1.94 -8.86 19.21
N MET A 132 -1.74 -8.14 20.33
CA MET A 132 -2.69 -7.80 21.38
C MET A 132 -4.13 -7.61 20.87
N TYR A 133 -5.06 -8.32 21.51
CA TYR A 133 -6.50 -8.14 21.32
C TYR A 133 -7.12 -7.34 22.49
N ASP A 134 -6.58 -7.47 23.70
CA ASP A 134 -6.99 -6.70 24.87
C ASP A 134 -6.14 -5.44 25.05
N TYR A 135 -6.64 -4.32 24.55
CA TYR A 135 -5.89 -3.07 24.46
C TYR A 135 -5.43 -2.49 25.81
N LEU A 136 -4.11 -2.38 26.01
CA LEU A 136 -3.48 -1.77 27.19
C LEU A 136 -3.03 -0.33 26.97
N VAL A 137 -2.76 0.06 25.72
CA VAL A 137 -2.22 1.37 25.34
C VAL A 137 -3.00 1.95 24.16
N SER A 138 -3.09 3.27 24.13
CA SER A 138 -3.64 4.05 23.02
C SER A 138 -2.50 4.55 22.11
N PRO A 139 -2.69 4.60 20.79
CA PRO A 139 -3.86 4.19 20.04
C PRO A 139 -3.94 2.67 19.91
N ASN A 140 -5.15 2.12 19.85
CA ASN A 140 -5.35 0.69 19.99
C ASN A 140 -5.37 -0.08 18.65
N ASN A 141 -4.99 0.59 17.58
CA ASN A 141 -5.00 0.15 16.19
C ASN A 141 -3.59 0.05 15.60
N ALA A 142 -2.57 -0.03 16.47
CA ALA A 142 -1.18 0.04 16.07
C ALA A 142 -0.76 -1.13 15.17
N GLN A 143 0.27 -0.90 14.35
CA GLN A 143 0.82 -1.89 13.44
C GLN A 143 1.82 -2.78 14.18
N PHE A 144 1.47 -4.03 14.46
CA PHE A 144 2.35 -4.97 15.17
C PHE A 144 3.11 -5.93 14.26
N LEU A 145 2.82 -5.92 12.96
CA LEU A 145 3.42 -6.80 11.97
C LEU A 145 3.79 -6.04 10.72
N ASP A 146 4.92 -6.41 10.14
CA ASP A 146 5.33 -5.98 8.81
C ASP A 146 6.22 -7.08 8.20
N ALA A 147 6.01 -7.39 6.93
CA ALA A 147 6.79 -8.38 6.19
C ALA A 147 7.39 -7.83 4.89
N SER A 148 7.34 -6.51 4.67
CA SER A 148 7.66 -5.90 3.38
C SER A 148 9.17 -5.67 3.14
N GLY A 149 9.99 -5.74 4.18
CA GLY A 149 11.38 -5.28 4.14
C GLY A 149 12.43 -6.38 4.26
N ASP A 150 13.62 -6.14 3.71
CA ASP A 150 14.83 -6.98 3.86
C ASP A 150 15.88 -6.19 4.67
N PHE A 151 15.95 -6.45 5.97
CA PHE A 151 16.82 -5.73 6.90
C PHE A 151 18.28 -6.15 6.77
N ASN A 152 18.51 -7.41 6.37
CA ASN A 152 19.83 -8.01 6.36
C ASN A 152 20.53 -7.95 4.97
N GLY A 153 19.78 -7.58 3.94
CA GLY A 153 20.23 -7.39 2.56
C GLY A 153 20.50 -8.70 1.82
N ASP A 154 19.86 -9.81 2.20
CA ASP A 154 20.03 -11.11 1.56
C ASP A 154 19.13 -11.35 0.33
N GLY A 155 18.24 -10.38 0.04
CA GLY A 155 17.31 -10.39 -1.07
C GLY A 155 16.01 -11.14 -0.80
N ILE A 156 15.74 -11.53 0.46
CA ILE A 156 14.51 -12.16 0.90
C ILE A 156 13.89 -11.28 1.98
N GLN A 157 12.58 -11.07 1.91
CA GLN A 157 11.90 -10.26 2.90
C GLN A 157 11.91 -10.94 4.28
N ASP A 158 12.06 -10.11 5.30
CA ASP A 158 12.09 -10.46 6.71
C ASP A 158 10.73 -10.18 7.35
N LEU A 159 10.49 -10.72 8.53
CA LEU A 159 9.26 -10.52 9.30
C LEU A 159 9.55 -9.78 10.61
N LEU A 160 8.90 -8.64 10.79
CA LEU A 160 8.93 -7.82 12.00
C LEU A 160 7.68 -8.10 12.85
N ILE A 161 7.87 -8.34 14.15
CA ILE A 161 6.80 -8.66 15.09
C ILE A 161 6.97 -7.83 16.36
N GLY A 162 6.01 -6.95 16.61
CA GLY A 162 5.85 -6.24 17.87
C GLY A 162 5.25 -7.14 18.95
N HIS A 163 5.87 -7.17 20.12
CA HIS A 163 5.35 -7.86 21.31
C HIS A 163 5.44 -6.93 22.52
N GLU A 164 4.58 -5.92 22.53
CA GLU A 164 4.60 -4.83 23.50
C GLU A 164 4.33 -5.24 24.96
N GLN A 165 3.64 -6.37 25.17
CA GLN A 165 3.28 -6.86 26.50
C GLN A 165 4.39 -7.68 27.15
N SER A 166 5.50 -7.94 26.45
CA SER A 166 6.55 -8.77 27.02
C SER A 166 7.08 -8.25 28.36
N ASP A 167 7.19 -9.18 29.30
CA ASP A 167 7.71 -8.96 30.63
C ASP A 167 9.23 -9.24 30.76
N GLU A 168 9.89 -9.73 29.69
CA GLU A 168 11.29 -10.17 29.78
C GLU A 168 12.27 -9.09 30.23
N GLN A 169 12.02 -7.84 29.85
CA GLN A 169 12.86 -6.69 30.20
C GLN A 169 12.24 -5.82 31.30
N GLY A 170 11.21 -6.32 31.98
CA GLY A 170 10.40 -5.61 32.96
C GLY A 170 8.92 -5.66 32.57
N THR A 171 8.02 -5.42 33.52
CA THR A 171 6.57 -5.55 33.28
C THR A 171 6.11 -4.68 32.10
N ASN A 172 5.49 -5.29 31.08
CA ASN A 172 5.09 -4.65 29.82
C ASN A 172 6.18 -3.74 29.22
N ALA A 173 7.45 -4.17 29.30
CA ALA A 173 8.54 -3.43 28.68
C ALA A 173 8.46 -3.54 27.15
N GLY A 174 8.04 -4.72 26.68
CA GLY A 174 7.93 -5.02 25.26
C GLY A 174 9.28 -5.27 24.58
N TYR A 175 9.21 -5.87 23.40
CA TYR A 175 10.32 -5.93 22.43
C TYR A 175 9.77 -6.17 21.03
N VAL A 176 10.68 -6.13 20.05
CA VAL A 176 10.41 -6.50 18.67
C VAL A 176 11.23 -7.73 18.29
N TYR A 177 10.61 -8.71 17.64
CA TYR A 177 11.34 -9.75 16.92
C TYR A 177 11.53 -9.35 15.47
N LEU A 178 12.75 -9.52 14.98
CA LEU A 178 13.05 -9.53 13.55
C LEU A 178 13.43 -10.95 13.18
N ILE A 179 12.56 -11.62 12.45
CA ILE A 179 12.74 -12.99 11.97
C ILE A 179 13.14 -12.92 10.51
N PHE A 180 14.37 -13.33 10.20
CA PHE A 180 14.86 -13.20 8.83
C PHE A 180 14.06 -14.05 7.86
N GLY A 181 13.99 -13.65 6.59
CA GLY A 181 13.55 -14.49 5.48
C GLY A 181 14.44 -15.73 5.34
N LYS A 182 14.00 -16.73 4.59
CA LYS A 182 14.88 -17.84 4.20
C LYS A 182 14.42 -18.54 2.96
N SER A 183 15.34 -18.70 2.00
CA SER A 183 15.05 -19.36 0.74
C SER A 183 14.46 -20.77 0.93
N GLY A 184 13.30 -20.97 0.29
CA GLY A 184 12.52 -22.18 0.21
C GLY A 184 11.73 -22.54 1.49
N ALA A 185 10.73 -23.40 1.31
CA ALA A 185 9.87 -23.94 2.36
C ALA A 185 10.60 -24.93 3.31
N THR A 186 11.65 -24.47 4.00
CA THR A 186 12.54 -25.30 4.83
C THR A 186 12.42 -25.03 6.33
N ARG A 187 11.70 -23.97 6.75
CA ARG A 187 11.50 -23.66 8.17
C ARG A 187 10.61 -24.71 8.83
N PHE A 188 10.87 -24.96 10.11
CA PHE A 188 10.05 -25.82 10.97
C PHE A 188 9.43 -24.95 12.05
N ASN A 189 8.36 -25.43 12.68
CA ASN A 189 7.75 -24.74 13.81
C ASN A 189 8.77 -24.53 14.94
N PHE A 190 8.74 -23.37 15.57
CA PHE A 190 9.61 -23.06 16.71
C PHE A 190 8.90 -22.15 17.71
N SER A 191 9.40 -22.15 18.95
CA SER A 191 8.95 -21.21 19.97
C SER A 191 9.81 -19.95 19.93
N LEU A 192 9.20 -18.78 20.10
CA LEU A 192 9.89 -17.49 19.97
C LEU A 192 11.05 -17.31 20.95
N ASN A 193 11.09 -18.04 22.08
CA ASN A 193 12.28 -18.09 22.95
C ASN A 193 13.50 -18.81 22.33
N ASN A 194 13.37 -19.40 21.13
CA ASN A 194 14.46 -20.02 20.36
C ASN A 194 14.79 -19.23 19.07
N TYR A 195 14.51 -17.93 19.05
CA TYR A 195 14.69 -17.04 17.89
C TYR A 195 16.15 -16.86 17.43
N ILE A 196 17.17 -17.10 18.26
CA ILE A 196 18.59 -16.76 18.00
C ILE A 196 19.14 -17.32 16.67
N SER A 197 18.60 -18.45 16.20
CA SER A 197 19.00 -19.07 14.92
C SER A 197 18.15 -18.64 13.73
N GLN A 198 17.13 -17.81 13.98
CA GLN A 198 16.10 -17.40 13.03
C GLN A 198 16.13 -15.89 12.77
N GLY A 199 16.80 -15.10 13.63
CA GLY A 199 16.69 -13.64 13.64
C GLY A 199 17.36 -12.98 14.84
N LEU A 200 16.86 -11.81 15.24
CA LEU A 200 17.30 -11.03 16.40
C LEU A 200 16.10 -10.41 17.14
N ARG A 201 16.36 -9.79 18.30
CA ARG A 201 15.38 -8.90 18.98
C ARG A 201 15.87 -7.47 19.08
N MET A 202 14.93 -6.55 19.17
CA MET A 202 15.18 -5.14 19.51
C MET A 202 14.39 -4.79 20.78
N TYR A 203 15.03 -4.18 21.77
CA TYR A 203 14.41 -4.00 23.09
C TYR A 203 14.92 -2.75 23.83
N HIS A 204 14.13 -2.31 24.82
CA HIS A 204 14.53 -1.33 25.82
C HIS A 204 14.13 -1.82 27.22
N ALA A 205 15.02 -1.74 28.20
CA ALA A 205 14.79 -2.29 29.55
C ALA A 205 14.06 -1.31 30.49
N THR A 206 12.88 -0.84 30.07
CA THR A 206 12.00 0.04 30.86
C THR A 206 10.63 -0.61 31.00
N SER A 207 10.15 -0.80 32.23
CA SER A 207 8.78 -1.28 32.47
C SER A 207 7.74 -0.28 31.96
N SER A 208 6.63 -0.80 31.44
CA SER A 208 5.54 -0.02 30.84
C SER A 208 5.98 0.83 29.65
N ALA A 209 7.05 0.44 28.96
CA ALA A 209 7.50 1.12 27.75
C ALA A 209 6.68 0.73 26.52
N TYR A 210 6.15 -0.50 26.50
CA TYR A 210 5.40 -1.05 25.36
C TYR A 210 6.19 -0.97 24.04
N VAL A 211 7.48 -1.32 24.07
CA VAL A 211 8.33 -1.37 22.87
C VAL A 211 7.73 -2.36 21.88
N GLY A 212 7.56 -1.93 20.63
CA GLY A 212 6.92 -2.74 19.60
C GLY A 212 5.41 -2.62 19.60
N HIS A 213 4.85 -1.57 20.19
CA HIS A 213 3.45 -1.20 20.03
C HIS A 213 3.13 -0.92 18.56
N SER A 214 4.00 -0.16 17.89
CA SER A 214 3.99 0.04 16.45
C SER A 214 5.35 -0.36 15.87
N VAL A 215 5.36 -1.10 14.76
CA VAL A 215 6.55 -1.56 14.06
C VAL A 215 6.33 -1.47 12.56
N GLN A 216 7.36 -1.06 11.82
CA GLN A 216 7.32 -0.99 10.38
C GLN A 216 8.73 -1.12 9.77
N PHE A 217 8.83 -1.82 8.64
CA PHE A 217 9.95 -1.66 7.72
C PHE A 217 9.75 -0.37 6.93
N ILE A 218 10.74 0.52 6.96
CA ILE A 218 10.63 1.85 6.37
C ILE A 218 11.47 2.01 5.10
N GLY A 219 11.93 0.91 4.49
CA GLY A 219 12.84 1.00 3.35
C GLY A 219 14.16 1.69 3.70
N ASP A 220 14.78 2.36 2.73
CA ASP A 220 16.10 2.99 2.87
C ASP A 220 15.96 4.44 3.37
N TYR A 221 16.01 4.65 4.68
CA TYR A 221 15.93 5.99 5.28
C TYR A 221 17.30 6.69 5.30
N ASN A 222 18.38 5.93 5.51
CA ASN A 222 19.73 6.47 5.68
C ASN A 222 20.56 6.52 4.37
N GLY A 223 20.01 6.04 3.25
CA GLY A 223 20.65 6.03 1.94
C GLY A 223 21.74 4.98 1.75
N ASP A 224 21.71 3.89 2.51
CA ASP A 224 22.66 2.77 2.42
C ASP A 224 22.15 1.56 1.61
N HIS A 225 20.92 1.65 1.11
CA HIS A 225 20.21 0.65 0.32
C HIS A 225 19.83 -0.62 1.07
N LEU A 226 19.83 -0.59 2.40
CA LEU A 226 19.24 -1.61 3.24
C LEU A 226 17.91 -1.11 3.82
N THR A 227 17.04 -2.06 4.15
CA THR A 227 15.77 -1.71 4.79
C THR A 227 16.01 -1.38 6.26
N ASP A 228 15.57 -0.21 6.68
CA ASP A 228 15.56 0.26 8.05
C ASP A 228 14.22 -0.07 8.74
N VAL A 229 14.19 0.08 10.06
CA VAL A 229 13.03 -0.26 10.90
C VAL A 229 12.66 0.93 11.78
N LEU A 230 11.35 1.21 11.87
CA LEU A 230 10.76 2.17 12.82
C LEU A 230 9.98 1.41 13.89
N ILE A 231 10.19 1.78 15.15
CA ILE A 231 9.57 1.13 16.33
C ILE A 231 9.01 2.20 17.26
N GLY A 232 7.74 2.11 17.61
CA GLY A 232 7.12 2.90 18.67
C GLY A 232 7.14 2.23 20.04
N ALA A 233 7.26 3.06 21.06
CA ALA A 233 7.21 2.70 22.48
C ALA A 233 6.47 3.81 23.26
N PRO A 234 5.13 3.92 23.08
CA PRO A 234 4.34 5.05 23.59
C PRO A 234 4.34 5.20 25.12
N GLY A 235 4.65 4.14 25.88
CA GLY A 235 4.75 4.25 27.34
C GLY A 235 6.12 4.68 27.88
N GLN A 236 7.12 4.84 27.01
CA GLN A 236 8.43 5.36 27.42
C GLN A 236 8.32 6.75 28.04
N SER A 237 9.27 7.05 28.93
CA SER A 237 9.35 8.35 29.61
C SER A 237 8.09 8.76 30.38
N SER A 238 7.33 7.80 30.93
CA SER A 238 6.06 8.02 31.65
C SER A 238 4.92 8.46 30.72
N ASP A 239 4.70 7.70 29.65
CA ASP A 239 3.68 7.91 28.63
C ASP A 239 3.89 9.14 27.72
N ASP A 240 5.00 9.88 27.87
CA ASP A 240 5.43 10.87 26.88
C ASP A 240 5.61 10.21 25.50
N GLY A 241 6.22 9.02 25.50
CA GLY A 241 6.45 8.18 24.35
C GLY A 241 7.78 8.42 23.64
N GLU A 242 8.32 7.35 23.06
CA GLU A 242 9.52 7.36 22.22
C GLU A 242 9.29 6.53 20.96
N ALA A 243 10.02 6.87 19.90
CA ALA A 243 10.16 6.03 18.73
C ALA A 243 11.65 5.86 18.38
N TYR A 244 11.99 4.76 17.73
CA TYR A 244 13.36 4.40 17.40
C TYR A 244 13.45 4.04 15.93
N VAL A 245 14.44 4.62 15.25
CA VAL A 245 14.84 4.17 13.91
C VAL A 245 16.08 3.30 14.09
N VAL A 246 16.05 2.09 13.55
CA VAL A 246 17.16 1.14 13.59
C VAL A 246 17.60 0.84 12.17
N PHE A 247 18.89 1.05 11.88
CA PHE A 247 19.39 0.89 10.52
C PHE A 247 19.64 -0.57 10.16
N GLY A 248 19.28 -0.94 8.93
CA GLY A 248 19.59 -2.22 8.32
C GLY A 248 21.10 -2.45 8.24
N TYR A 249 21.54 -3.70 8.34
CA TYR A 249 22.95 -4.02 8.16
C TYR A 249 23.18 -5.47 7.75
N SER A 250 24.20 -5.67 6.90
CA SER A 250 24.61 -7.00 6.45
C SER A 250 25.84 -7.51 7.19
N THR A 251 25.71 -8.66 7.87
CA THR A 251 26.81 -9.31 8.59
C THR A 251 26.64 -10.83 8.64
N SER A 252 27.68 -11.55 9.05
CA SER A 252 27.61 -13.01 9.22
C SER A 252 26.92 -13.45 10.53
N THR A 253 26.80 -12.55 11.50
CA THR A 253 26.25 -12.85 12.83
C THR A 253 25.51 -11.64 13.39
N TYR A 254 24.26 -11.86 13.80
CA TYR A 254 23.39 -10.84 14.37
C TYR A 254 23.30 -11.00 15.89
N PHE A 255 23.08 -9.89 16.58
CA PHE A 255 22.88 -9.84 18.02
C PHE A 255 21.64 -8.99 18.33
N ASP A 256 21.04 -9.22 19.50
CA ASP A 256 19.95 -8.37 19.97
C ASP A 256 20.42 -6.91 20.07
N ILE A 257 19.55 -5.99 19.66
CA ILE A 257 19.78 -4.55 19.63
C ILE A 257 19.11 -3.94 20.85
N ASN A 258 19.91 -3.30 21.71
CA ASN A 258 19.37 -2.48 22.79
C ASN A 258 19.15 -1.06 22.26
N LEU A 259 17.90 -0.64 22.21
CA LEU A 259 17.47 0.65 21.66
C LEU A 259 18.04 1.84 22.46
N ALA A 260 18.39 1.64 23.74
CA ALA A 260 19.07 2.66 24.55
C ALA A 260 20.51 2.96 24.11
N ASN A 261 21.09 2.12 23.23
CA ASN A 261 22.48 2.21 22.78
C ASN A 261 22.61 2.66 21.32
N LEU A 262 21.53 3.17 20.72
CA LEU A 262 21.61 3.78 19.39
C LEU A 262 22.51 5.02 19.45
N ASP A 263 23.39 5.19 18.45
CA ASP A 263 24.45 6.21 18.48
C ASP A 263 24.54 7.08 17.22
N GLY A 264 23.54 6.99 16.35
CA GLY A 264 23.49 7.70 15.09
C GLY A 264 24.12 6.97 13.91
N SER A 265 24.90 5.91 14.16
CA SER A 265 25.47 5.06 13.12
C SER A 265 24.72 3.75 12.92
N ASN A 266 23.93 3.33 13.90
CA ASN A 266 23.09 2.13 13.89
C ASN A 266 21.59 2.44 14.10
N GLY A 267 21.23 3.72 14.11
CA GLY A 267 19.90 4.22 14.43
C GLY A 267 19.93 5.45 15.33
N PHE A 268 18.76 5.97 15.67
CA PHE A 268 18.59 7.13 16.56
C PHE A 268 17.22 7.12 17.23
N THR A 269 17.06 7.94 18.29
CA THR A 269 15.81 8.05 19.04
C THR A 269 15.04 9.31 18.67
N ILE A 270 13.72 9.19 18.71
CA ILE A 270 12.74 10.26 18.52
C ILE A 270 11.93 10.37 19.81
N SER A 271 11.80 11.57 20.35
CA SER A 271 11.06 11.80 21.60
C SER A 271 10.29 13.12 21.62
N THR A 272 9.54 13.32 22.70
CA THR A 272 8.85 14.57 23.02
C THR A 272 9.07 14.90 24.50
N SER A 273 8.89 16.17 24.84
CA SER A 273 8.84 16.66 26.22
C SER A 273 7.41 16.91 26.70
N ASP A 274 6.42 16.63 25.84
CA ASP A 274 5.01 16.73 26.21
C ASP A 274 4.57 15.50 27.00
N THR A 275 3.95 15.75 28.14
CA THR A 275 3.70 14.71 29.11
C THR A 275 2.47 13.88 28.76
N ASN A 276 2.58 12.55 28.80
CA ASN A 276 1.49 11.62 28.41
C ASN A 276 1.05 11.79 26.93
N ALA A 277 1.96 12.15 26.04
CA ALA A 277 1.64 12.46 24.64
C ALA A 277 1.55 11.20 23.73
N LEU A 278 2.04 10.06 24.22
CA LEU A 278 2.01 8.76 23.53
C LEU A 278 2.72 8.77 22.16
N LEU A 279 3.85 9.48 22.07
CA LEU A 279 4.66 9.48 20.84
C LEU A 279 5.06 8.07 20.43
N GLY A 280 4.93 7.77 19.13
CA GLY A 280 5.17 6.42 18.60
C GLY A 280 3.95 5.50 18.76
N GLY A 281 2.80 6.02 19.19
CA GLY A 281 1.55 5.27 19.20
C GLY A 281 1.14 4.79 17.80
N ALA A 282 1.39 5.60 16.77
CA ALA A 282 1.22 5.22 15.37
C ALA A 282 2.46 5.62 14.56
N THR A 283 2.81 4.83 13.56
CA THR A 283 3.98 5.03 12.70
C THR A 283 3.62 4.81 11.24
N ALA A 284 4.29 5.54 10.36
CA ALA A 284 4.16 5.39 8.92
C ALA A 284 5.45 5.82 8.21
N ALA A 285 5.54 5.48 6.92
CA ALA A 285 6.67 5.82 6.07
C ALA A 285 6.21 6.08 4.61
N ALA A 286 6.85 7.03 3.94
CA ALA A 286 6.60 7.44 2.56
C ALA A 286 7.68 8.44 2.09
N ASP A 287 7.92 8.61 0.78
CA ASP A 287 8.79 9.70 0.28
C ASP A 287 7.96 10.98 0.06
N VAL A 288 7.73 11.73 1.14
CA VAL A 288 6.84 12.89 1.14
C VAL A 288 7.53 14.18 0.71
N ASN A 289 8.82 14.07 0.38
CA ASN A 289 9.66 15.17 -0.07
C ASN A 289 10.27 14.96 -1.48
N GLY A 290 10.02 13.79 -2.08
CA GLY A 290 10.37 13.45 -3.46
C GLY A 290 11.88 13.38 -3.71
N ASP A 291 12.69 13.03 -2.70
CA ASP A 291 14.15 12.89 -2.85
C ASP A 291 14.62 11.46 -3.09
N GLY A 292 13.70 10.49 -3.06
CA GLY A 292 13.94 9.07 -3.28
C GLY A 292 14.46 8.33 -2.07
N LEU A 293 14.58 8.97 -0.91
CA LEU A 293 14.77 8.29 0.38
C LEU A 293 13.42 8.20 1.08
N THR A 294 13.25 7.17 1.91
CA THR A 294 12.03 7.08 2.69
C THR A 294 12.03 8.13 3.80
N ASP A 295 10.93 8.86 3.94
CA ASP A 295 10.64 9.69 5.10
C ASP A 295 9.77 8.91 6.10
N ILE A 296 9.79 9.34 7.36
CA ILE A 296 9.00 8.71 8.42
C ILE A 296 8.01 9.68 9.04
N ILE A 297 6.87 9.14 9.47
CA ILE A 297 5.80 9.86 10.14
C ILE A 297 5.58 9.18 11.50
N VAL A 298 5.72 9.95 12.57
CA VAL A 298 5.52 9.47 13.95
C VAL A 298 4.35 10.21 14.59
N GLY A 299 3.29 9.48 14.91
CA GLY A 299 2.09 9.99 15.57
C GLY A 299 2.32 10.26 17.05
N VAL A 300 1.64 11.31 17.54
CA VAL A 300 1.65 11.78 18.93
C VAL A 300 0.20 12.12 19.32
N PRO A 301 -0.68 11.09 19.45
CA PRO A 301 -2.12 11.29 19.48
C PRO A 301 -2.62 12.06 20.71
N GLU A 302 -1.91 12.04 21.84
CA GLU A 302 -2.33 12.73 23.06
C GLU A 302 -1.56 14.03 23.33
N GLY A 303 -0.80 14.52 22.34
CA GLY A 303 -0.08 15.78 22.46
C GLY A 303 -0.99 17.01 22.57
N ASN A 304 -0.46 18.05 23.22
CA ASN A 304 -1.11 19.30 23.58
C ASN A 304 -0.42 20.47 22.87
N TYR A 305 -0.90 20.82 21.68
CA TYR A 305 -0.25 21.80 20.81
C TYR A 305 -1.15 22.98 20.48
N GLY A 306 -0.56 24.14 20.14
CA GLY A 306 -1.32 25.32 19.72
C GLY A 306 -2.20 25.96 20.82
N GLY A 307 -2.11 25.47 22.07
CA GLY A 307 -3.00 25.88 23.17
C GLY A 307 -4.21 24.96 23.36
N HIS A 308 -4.27 23.85 22.62
CA HIS A 308 -5.29 22.82 22.73
C HIS A 308 -4.87 21.69 23.68
N SER A 309 -5.86 21.01 24.27
CA SER A 309 -5.65 19.81 25.09
C SER A 309 -5.92 18.55 24.27
N THR A 310 -4.93 17.66 24.14
CA THR A 310 -5.06 16.35 23.44
C THR A 310 -5.58 16.47 22.01
N ASN A 311 -5.16 17.52 21.28
CA ASN A 311 -5.49 17.66 19.85
C ASN A 311 -4.64 16.72 18.99
N GLY A 312 -3.50 16.25 19.50
CA GLY A 312 -2.60 15.33 18.81
C GLY A 312 -1.70 16.03 17.80
N ALA A 313 -0.68 15.31 17.31
CA ALA A 313 0.21 15.75 16.24
C ALA A 313 0.84 14.57 15.51
N ALA A 314 1.47 14.85 14.38
CA ALA A 314 2.42 13.96 13.72
C ALA A 314 3.73 14.69 13.42
N MET A 315 4.85 14.04 13.70
CA MET A 315 6.16 14.50 13.26
C MET A 315 6.55 13.81 11.97
N VAL A 316 6.80 14.59 10.91
CA VAL A 316 7.32 14.11 9.63
C VAL A 316 8.81 14.39 9.60
N ILE A 317 9.61 13.36 9.34
CA ILE A 317 11.08 13.43 9.41
C ILE A 317 11.65 12.91 8.11
N TYR A 318 12.43 13.75 7.45
CA TYR A 318 13.00 13.42 6.15
C TYR A 318 14.13 12.40 6.24
N GLY A 319 14.15 11.45 5.31
CA GLY A 319 15.29 10.58 5.04
C GLY A 319 16.54 11.39 4.75
N SER A 320 17.70 10.88 5.12
CA SER A 320 18.96 11.57 4.79
C SER A 320 20.17 10.68 4.97
N SER A 321 21.20 10.86 4.14
CA SER A 321 22.50 10.23 4.35
C SER A 321 23.29 10.86 5.51
N GLY A 322 24.09 10.04 6.21
CA GLY A 322 25.11 10.50 7.16
C GLY A 322 24.83 10.06 8.60
N PRO A 323 25.56 10.61 9.60
CA PRO A 323 25.28 10.30 11.00
C PRO A 323 24.00 11.03 11.45
N HIS A 324 23.14 10.31 12.18
CA HIS A 324 21.88 10.84 12.67
C HIS A 324 21.97 11.18 14.15
N ALA A 325 21.46 12.34 14.55
CA ALA A 325 21.31 12.67 15.96
C ALA A 325 19.88 12.39 16.41
N ASP A 326 19.71 12.15 17.70
CA ASP A 326 18.37 12.07 18.30
C ASP A 326 17.57 13.34 18.01
N LEU A 327 16.27 13.17 17.82
CA LEU A 327 15.33 14.22 17.49
C LEU A 327 14.28 14.37 18.58
N THR A 328 13.85 15.61 18.81
CA THR A 328 12.70 15.90 19.67
C THR A 328 11.68 16.72 18.90
N LEU A 329 10.39 16.44 19.08
CA LEU A 329 9.31 17.12 18.36
C LEU A 329 9.37 18.64 18.47
N GLU A 330 9.70 19.15 19.65
CA GLU A 330 9.75 20.58 19.97
C GLU A 330 10.97 21.30 19.36
N ALA A 331 11.96 20.55 18.88
CA ALA A 331 13.22 21.08 18.39
C ALA A 331 13.66 20.43 17.07
N LEU A 332 12.70 20.00 16.24
CA LEU A 332 12.99 19.46 14.92
C LEU A 332 13.73 20.51 14.05
N PRO A 333 14.96 20.24 13.61
CA PRO A 333 15.73 21.21 12.84
C PRO A 333 15.07 21.51 11.49
N ALA A 334 15.09 22.78 11.07
CA ALA A 334 14.69 23.15 9.72
C ALA A 334 15.52 22.37 8.68
N GLY A 335 14.87 21.77 7.69
CA GLY A 335 15.53 20.88 6.73
C GLY A 335 15.50 19.40 7.10
N ARG A 336 15.08 19.04 8.32
CA ARG A 336 14.95 17.63 8.76
C ARG A 336 13.50 17.13 8.76
N GLY A 337 12.54 17.99 8.45
CA GLY A 337 11.11 17.65 8.48
C GLY A 337 10.24 18.81 8.95
N TYR A 338 9.02 18.48 9.35
CA TYR A 338 8.02 19.42 9.86
C TYR A 338 7.03 18.70 10.79
N VAL A 339 6.20 19.46 11.51
CA VAL A 339 5.16 18.92 12.38
C VAL A 339 3.78 19.28 11.85
N ILE A 340 2.83 18.35 11.95
CA ILE A 340 1.41 18.55 11.67
C ILE A 340 0.68 18.57 13.02
N TYR A 341 0.04 19.69 13.36
CA TYR A 341 -0.70 19.86 14.62
C TYR A 341 -2.20 19.63 14.43
N GLY A 342 -2.80 18.92 15.39
CA GLY A 342 -4.24 18.65 15.46
C GLY A 342 -5.13 19.88 15.54
N GLU A 343 -6.39 19.73 15.16
CA GLU A 343 -7.36 20.81 15.00
C GLU A 343 -7.98 21.30 16.32
N ASP A 344 -8.76 20.46 17.02
CA ASP A 344 -9.49 20.84 18.23
C ASP A 344 -9.15 19.97 19.45
N ASP A 345 -9.61 20.42 20.63
CA ASP A 345 -9.40 19.73 21.90
C ASP A 345 -10.02 18.32 21.89
N ASN A 346 -9.26 17.32 22.33
CA ASN A 346 -9.65 15.91 22.44
C ASN A 346 -9.87 15.17 21.12
N ASP A 347 -9.49 15.77 19.99
CA ASP A 347 -9.60 15.11 18.70
C ASP A 347 -8.58 13.99 18.52
N GLN A 348 -7.43 14.03 19.22
CA GLN A 348 -6.36 13.03 19.06
C GLN A 348 -5.95 12.79 17.59
N ALA A 349 -5.72 13.86 16.82
CA ALA A 349 -5.26 13.74 15.45
C ALA A 349 -3.97 12.90 15.40
N SER A 350 -3.86 12.02 14.40
CA SER A 350 -2.79 11.00 14.29
C SER A 350 -2.96 9.79 15.21
N TYR A 351 -4.19 9.48 15.63
CA TYR A 351 -4.54 8.17 16.20
C TYR A 351 -4.21 7.03 15.23
N SER A 352 -4.34 7.29 13.92
CA SER A 352 -3.75 6.49 12.85
C SER A 352 -2.97 7.43 11.93
N VAL A 353 -1.84 6.96 11.42
CA VAL A 353 -1.09 7.61 10.34
C VAL A 353 -0.74 6.58 9.29
N GLN A 354 -0.71 6.98 8.02
CA GLN A 354 -0.22 6.19 6.91
C GLN A 354 0.45 7.10 5.89
N GLY A 355 1.59 6.66 5.36
CA GLY A 355 2.12 7.15 4.12
C GLY A 355 1.25 6.58 3.02
N ILE A 356 0.71 7.45 2.19
CA ILE A 356 -0.04 7.04 1.01
C ILE A 356 0.79 7.49 -0.17
N GLN A 357 0.93 6.64 -1.18
CA GLN A 357 1.54 7.10 -2.43
C GLN A 357 0.75 8.31 -2.97
N ASP A 358 1.27 8.93 -4.01
CA ASP A 358 0.68 10.10 -4.65
C ASP A 358 -0.85 9.94 -4.94
N ILE A 359 -1.69 10.61 -4.15
CA ILE A 359 -3.15 10.61 -4.31
C ILE A 359 -3.59 11.67 -5.31
N ASN A 360 -2.70 12.63 -5.62
CA ASN A 360 -3.01 13.88 -6.29
C ASN A 360 -2.36 14.02 -7.68
N GLY A 361 -1.49 13.08 -8.07
CA GLY A 361 -0.81 13.02 -9.36
C GLY A 361 0.45 13.90 -9.50
N ASP A 362 1.00 14.47 -8.42
CA ASP A 362 2.18 15.36 -8.47
C ASP A 362 3.54 14.64 -8.42
N GLY A 363 3.53 13.32 -8.25
CA GLY A 363 4.70 12.45 -8.19
C GLY A 363 5.41 12.43 -6.84
N VAL A 364 4.79 12.93 -5.77
CA VAL A 364 5.29 12.87 -4.39
C VAL A 364 4.30 12.11 -3.52
N ASP A 365 4.78 11.28 -2.60
CA ASP A 365 3.88 10.57 -1.70
C ASP A 365 3.19 11.55 -0.73
N ASP A 366 1.94 11.25 -0.39
CA ASP A 366 1.12 12.03 0.52
C ASP A 366 0.99 11.31 1.89
N ILE A 367 0.34 11.97 2.84
CA ILE A 367 0.10 11.44 4.18
C ILE A 367 -1.39 11.43 4.44
N VAL A 368 -1.91 10.35 5.02
CA VAL A 368 -3.20 10.39 5.71
C VAL A 368 -2.99 10.25 7.21
N LEU A 369 -3.64 11.11 7.97
CA LEU A 369 -3.77 11.01 9.41
C LEU A 369 -5.25 11.04 9.77
N SER A 370 -5.64 10.34 10.81
CA SER A 370 -7.06 10.23 11.17
C SER A 370 -7.29 10.05 12.65
N SER A 371 -8.55 10.28 13.05
CA SER A 371 -9.02 10.05 14.40
C SER A 371 -10.50 9.72 14.41
N GLY A 372 -10.89 8.70 15.19
CA GLY A 372 -12.28 8.38 15.48
C GLY A 372 -12.96 9.30 16.50
N LEU A 373 -12.24 10.24 17.12
CA LEU A 373 -12.77 11.10 18.19
C LEU A 373 -13.15 12.51 17.75
N ASP A 374 -12.78 12.91 16.52
CA ASP A 374 -13.15 14.21 15.96
C ASP A 374 -14.67 14.45 16.06
N ALA A 375 -15.02 15.66 16.49
CA ALA A 375 -16.39 16.02 16.81
C ALA A 375 -17.06 16.97 15.78
N ASN A 376 -16.39 17.35 14.69
CA ASN A 376 -16.92 18.38 13.77
C ASN A 376 -18.17 17.91 13.00
N ALA A 377 -18.32 16.60 12.77
CA ALA A 377 -19.54 15.99 12.21
C ALA A 377 -20.53 15.47 13.27
N GLY A 378 -20.19 15.61 14.56
CA GLY A 378 -20.93 15.05 15.70
C GLY A 378 -19.98 14.35 16.67
N ASN A 379 -20.36 14.20 17.94
CA ASN A 379 -19.50 13.58 18.96
C ASN A 379 -19.00 12.20 18.50
N ASP A 380 -17.68 11.97 18.51
CA ASP A 380 -17.03 10.73 18.05
C ASP A 380 -17.48 10.32 16.62
N ALA A 381 -17.83 11.27 15.75
CA ALA A 381 -18.12 10.98 14.35
C ALA A 381 -16.82 10.65 13.60
N GLY A 382 -15.72 11.28 14.00
CA GLY A 382 -14.39 11.04 13.47
C GLY A 382 -14.08 11.81 12.19
N ALA A 383 -12.81 11.85 11.84
CA ALA A 383 -12.28 12.55 10.66
C ALA A 383 -10.96 11.94 10.17
N ALA A 384 -10.63 12.25 8.92
CA ALA A 384 -9.33 12.01 8.34
C ALA A 384 -8.85 13.26 7.60
N TRP A 385 -7.54 13.45 7.52
CA TRP A 385 -6.91 14.53 6.79
C TRP A 385 -5.88 13.94 5.84
N VAL A 386 -5.98 14.32 4.57
CA VAL A 386 -4.97 14.03 3.56
C VAL A 386 -4.07 15.25 3.49
N ILE A 387 -2.77 15.06 3.65
CA ILE A 387 -1.74 16.09 3.64
C ILE A 387 -0.82 15.80 2.47
N PHE A 388 -0.77 16.72 1.51
CA PHE A 388 -0.03 16.49 0.28
C PHE A 388 1.48 16.52 0.50
N GLY A 389 2.24 15.64 -0.15
CA GLY A 389 3.69 15.70 -0.27
C GLY A 389 4.16 16.99 -0.93
N LYS A 390 5.40 17.40 -0.66
CA LYS A 390 6.00 18.58 -1.31
C LYS A 390 7.48 18.40 -1.53
N THR A 391 7.91 18.57 -2.78
CA THR A 391 9.31 18.41 -3.14
C THR A 391 10.25 19.31 -2.32
N GLY A 392 11.34 18.74 -1.83
CA GLY A 392 12.43 19.44 -1.15
C GLY A 392 12.27 19.52 0.37
N THR A 393 13.32 20.02 1.04
CA THR A 393 13.48 19.87 2.49
C THR A 393 12.96 21.04 3.34
N SER A 394 12.37 22.07 2.71
CA SER A 394 11.89 23.25 3.43
C SER A 394 10.37 23.32 3.42
N ARG A 395 9.76 22.82 4.50
CA ARG A 395 8.31 22.93 4.73
C ARG A 395 8.02 23.55 6.09
N ALA A 396 7.00 24.40 6.15
CA ALA A 396 6.52 24.94 7.41
C ALA A 396 5.63 23.90 8.10
N ASN A 397 5.53 23.99 9.43
CA ASN A 397 4.56 23.20 10.18
C ASN A 397 3.13 23.48 9.69
N ILE A 398 2.29 22.45 9.74
CA ILE A 398 0.89 22.51 9.31
C ILE A 398 0.01 22.52 10.55
N ASP A 399 -1.03 23.34 10.52
CA ASP A 399 -2.08 23.40 11.54
C ASP A 399 -3.39 22.99 10.87
N LEU A 400 -3.96 21.86 11.30
CA LEU A 400 -5.15 21.29 10.67
C LEU A 400 -6.38 22.19 10.80
N SER A 401 -6.45 23.03 11.84
CA SER A 401 -7.53 24.02 12.01
C SER A 401 -7.56 25.10 10.91
N THR A 402 -6.44 25.26 10.20
CA THR A 402 -6.28 26.22 9.11
C THR A 402 -5.73 25.58 7.84
N LEU A 403 -5.93 24.27 7.66
CA LEU A 403 -5.42 23.50 6.53
C LEU A 403 -5.82 24.16 5.20
N SER A 404 -4.80 24.52 4.42
CA SER A 404 -5.01 25.14 3.12
C SER A 404 -5.26 24.08 2.05
N ALA A 405 -6.06 24.40 1.02
CA ALA A 405 -6.29 23.49 -0.11
C ALA A 405 -5.01 23.14 -0.90
N ASN A 406 -3.93 23.92 -0.73
CA ASN A 406 -2.63 23.63 -1.34
C ASN A 406 -1.77 22.67 -0.48
N ASP A 407 -2.21 22.37 0.73
CA ASP A 407 -1.52 21.48 1.66
C ASP A 407 -2.29 20.19 1.89
N GLY A 408 -3.57 20.12 1.51
CA GLY A 408 -4.39 18.94 1.72
C GLY A 408 -5.88 19.23 1.84
N PHE A 409 -6.62 18.27 2.37
CA PHE A 409 -8.06 18.39 2.65
C PHE A 409 -8.49 17.53 3.85
N LYS A 410 -9.62 17.90 4.45
CA LYS A 410 -10.29 17.16 5.53
C LYS A 410 -11.46 16.34 4.98
N ILE A 411 -11.59 15.11 5.46
CA ILE A 411 -12.72 14.21 5.27
C ILE A 411 -13.44 14.09 6.61
N LEU A 412 -14.70 14.48 6.63
CA LEU A 412 -15.55 14.38 7.80
C LEU A 412 -16.21 12.99 7.84
N GLY A 413 -16.33 12.41 9.04
CA GLY A 413 -17.24 11.31 9.30
C GLY A 413 -18.70 11.72 9.09
N ASP A 414 -19.61 10.75 9.21
CA ASP A 414 -21.03 10.96 8.93
C ASP A 414 -21.84 11.19 10.21
N THR A 415 -22.01 10.15 11.04
CA THR A 415 -22.88 10.21 12.22
C THR A 415 -22.09 10.13 13.53
N ALA A 416 -22.61 10.80 14.56
CA ALA A 416 -22.05 10.77 15.91
C ALA A 416 -21.92 9.33 16.43
N GLY A 417 -20.71 8.95 16.83
CA GLY A 417 -20.39 7.63 17.38
C GLY A 417 -19.89 6.61 16.37
N ASP A 418 -19.87 6.91 15.06
CA ASP A 418 -19.39 5.99 14.02
C ASP A 418 -17.88 5.76 14.07
N ARG A 419 -17.14 6.74 14.62
CA ARG A 419 -15.68 6.71 14.77
C ARG A 419 -14.96 6.48 13.44
N PHE A 420 -15.31 7.27 12.43
CA PHE A 420 -14.59 7.33 11.16
C PHE A 420 -13.13 7.71 11.38
N GLY A 421 -12.18 7.04 10.73
CA GLY A 421 -10.76 7.36 10.90
C GLY A 421 -10.07 6.57 12.01
N GLN A 422 -10.67 5.48 12.49
CA GLN A 422 -10.00 4.54 13.41
C GLN A 422 -8.89 3.72 12.75
N SER A 423 -8.90 3.59 11.42
CA SER A 423 -7.79 3.04 10.64
C SER A 423 -7.98 3.48 9.20
N ALA A 424 -6.88 3.71 8.50
CA ALA A 424 -6.84 4.07 7.10
C ALA A 424 -5.81 3.23 6.36
N THR A 425 -5.99 3.06 5.05
CA THR A 425 -5.01 2.45 4.13
C THR A 425 -5.29 2.96 2.72
N SER A 426 -4.40 2.70 1.76
CA SER A 426 -4.59 3.12 0.37
C SER A 426 -4.27 2.02 -0.64
N GLY A 427 -4.76 2.19 -1.87
CA GLY A 427 -4.49 1.30 -3.00
C GLY A 427 -5.13 1.88 -4.25
N ASP A 428 -4.59 1.60 -5.45
CA ASP A 428 -5.32 1.83 -6.69
C ASP A 428 -6.36 0.70 -6.84
N LEU A 429 -7.59 0.93 -6.38
CA LEU A 429 -8.63 -0.09 -6.29
C LEU A 429 -9.44 -0.21 -7.58
N ASN A 430 -9.44 0.83 -8.42
CA ASN A 430 -10.18 0.87 -9.68
C ASN A 430 -9.27 0.75 -10.92
N GLY A 431 -7.95 0.84 -10.77
CA GLY A 431 -6.95 0.73 -11.83
C GLY A 431 -6.77 2.02 -12.64
N ASP A 432 -7.19 3.18 -12.15
CA ASP A 432 -7.07 4.46 -12.88
C ASP A 432 -5.67 5.11 -12.75
N GLY A 433 -4.81 4.50 -11.93
CA GLY A 433 -3.45 4.96 -11.66
C GLY A 433 -3.35 6.11 -10.67
N TYR A 434 -4.43 6.45 -9.96
CA TYR A 434 -4.40 7.25 -8.74
C TYR A 434 -4.61 6.35 -7.52
N ARG A 435 -4.07 6.75 -6.37
CA ARG A 435 -4.32 6.03 -5.13
C ARG A 435 -5.71 6.34 -4.60
N ASP A 436 -6.46 5.30 -4.27
CA ASP A 436 -7.69 5.41 -3.51
C ASP A 436 -7.42 5.27 -2.01
N LEU A 437 -8.21 5.96 -1.21
CA LEU A 437 -8.14 5.90 0.24
C LEU A 437 -9.27 5.04 0.79
N MET A 438 -8.94 4.12 1.70
CA MET A 438 -9.89 3.35 2.49
C MET A 438 -9.82 3.81 3.93
N VAL A 439 -10.95 4.21 4.52
CA VAL A 439 -11.03 4.65 5.91
C VAL A 439 -12.15 3.92 6.62
N SER A 440 -11.84 3.36 7.80
CA SER A 440 -12.80 2.59 8.58
C SER A 440 -13.58 3.45 9.58
N SER A 441 -14.86 3.11 9.76
CA SER A 441 -15.72 3.55 10.84
C SER A 441 -16.09 2.32 11.67
N VAL A 442 -15.35 2.05 12.75
CA VAL A 442 -15.50 0.78 13.51
C VAL A 442 -16.88 0.61 14.13
N ALA A 443 -17.61 1.71 14.32
CA ALA A 443 -18.93 1.73 14.93
C ALA A 443 -20.04 2.15 13.96
N GLY A 444 -19.74 2.27 12.67
CA GLY A 444 -20.71 2.63 11.63
C GLY A 444 -21.96 1.74 11.67
N ASP A 445 -23.12 2.37 11.52
CA ASP A 445 -24.43 1.74 11.75
C ASP A 445 -25.34 1.61 10.52
N ASN A 446 -24.85 1.93 9.32
CA ASN A 446 -25.60 1.86 8.05
C ASN A 446 -26.09 0.45 7.73
N ALA A 447 -25.38 -0.58 8.19
CA ALA A 447 -25.75 -1.99 8.05
C ALA A 447 -26.33 -2.62 9.35
N GLY A 448 -26.63 -1.79 10.36
CA GLY A 448 -27.11 -2.20 11.68
C GLY A 448 -26.21 -1.68 12.80
N SER A 449 -26.69 -1.67 14.05
CA SER A 449 -25.95 -1.08 15.17
C SER A 449 -24.54 -1.66 15.35
N PHE A 450 -23.52 -0.81 15.26
CA PHE A 450 -22.10 -1.18 15.36
C PHE A 450 -21.69 -2.27 14.37
N ALA A 451 -22.23 -2.22 13.15
CA ALA A 451 -21.86 -3.17 12.10
C ALA A 451 -20.43 -2.96 11.61
N GLY A 452 -19.91 -1.73 11.74
CA GLY A 452 -18.62 -1.33 11.21
C GLY A 452 -18.69 -1.10 9.70
N GLU A 453 -17.93 -0.12 9.21
CA GLU A 453 -17.93 0.28 7.80
C GLU A 453 -16.52 0.59 7.32
N VAL A 454 -16.30 0.45 6.01
CA VAL A 454 -15.10 0.93 5.32
C VAL A 454 -15.56 1.79 4.15
N ASN A 455 -15.15 3.04 4.16
CA ASN A 455 -15.44 4.02 3.11
C ASN A 455 -14.28 4.05 2.13
N VAL A 456 -14.58 4.04 0.83
CA VAL A 456 -13.59 4.22 -0.23
C VAL A 456 -13.73 5.63 -0.79
N ILE A 457 -12.63 6.35 -0.83
CA ILE A 457 -12.52 7.68 -1.41
C ILE A 457 -11.61 7.54 -2.64
N TRP A 458 -12.19 7.75 -3.82
CA TRP A 458 -11.48 7.60 -5.08
C TRP A 458 -10.43 8.72 -5.28
N GLY A 459 -9.21 8.31 -5.60
CA GLY A 459 -8.13 9.19 -6.00
C GLY A 459 -8.45 9.95 -7.28
N ARG A 460 -7.79 11.08 -7.50
CA ARG A 460 -7.82 11.85 -8.76
C ARG A 460 -6.74 12.92 -8.73
N ASP A 461 -6.46 13.52 -9.87
CA ASP A 461 -5.75 14.79 -9.90
C ASP A 461 -6.56 15.90 -9.22
N PHE A 462 -6.06 16.38 -8.09
CA PHE A 462 -6.68 17.45 -7.30
C PHE A 462 -6.15 18.85 -7.68
N TRP A 463 -5.19 18.96 -8.61
CA TRP A 463 -4.46 20.19 -8.94
C TRP A 463 -4.90 20.87 -10.24
N ALA A 464 -5.58 20.17 -11.14
CA ALA A 464 -6.16 20.79 -12.32
C ALA A 464 -7.63 21.19 -12.08
N VAL A 465 -8.05 22.29 -12.71
CA VAL A 465 -9.45 22.41 -13.11
C VAL A 465 -9.71 21.18 -13.99
N VAL A 466 -10.35 20.14 -13.45
CA VAL A 466 -10.79 18.99 -14.25
C VAL A 466 -11.67 19.55 -15.35
N ASP A 467 -11.15 19.58 -16.58
CA ASP A 467 -11.87 20.18 -17.69
C ASP A 467 -12.86 19.16 -18.24
N LEU A 468 -14.07 19.19 -17.67
CA LEU A 468 -15.22 18.43 -18.15
C LEU A 468 -15.72 18.89 -19.54
N SER A 469 -15.10 19.91 -20.14
CA SER A 469 -15.40 20.30 -21.52
C SER A 469 -14.97 19.27 -22.54
N GLN A 470 -14.18 18.25 -22.12
CA GLN A 470 -13.60 17.21 -22.97
C GLN A 470 -12.67 17.79 -24.05
N THR A 471 -12.24 19.04 -23.92
CA THR A 471 -11.38 19.74 -24.88
C THR A 471 -10.31 20.57 -24.15
N GLY A 472 -9.08 20.10 -24.18
CA GLY A 472 -7.89 20.75 -23.64
C GLY A 472 -7.44 21.97 -24.45
N THR A 473 -6.41 22.62 -23.94
CA THR A 473 -5.79 23.83 -24.48
C THR A 473 -4.50 23.48 -25.24
N SER A 474 -3.57 24.42 -25.38
CA SER A 474 -2.22 24.09 -25.88
C SER A 474 -1.23 23.93 -24.71
N GLY A 475 -1.76 23.76 -23.50
CA GLY A 475 -1.04 23.69 -22.23
C GLY A 475 -0.89 22.23 -21.76
N ALA A 476 -0.66 22.03 -20.47
CA ALA A 476 -0.84 20.71 -19.88
C ALA A 476 -2.25 20.70 -19.28
N ASP A 477 -3.11 19.84 -19.80
CA ASP A 477 -4.49 19.70 -19.35
C ASP A 477 -4.75 18.29 -18.80
N ASN A 478 -5.69 18.18 -17.84
CA ASN A 478 -6.20 16.89 -17.39
C ASN A 478 -7.65 16.72 -17.89
N LEU A 479 -7.82 15.77 -18.81
CA LEU A 479 -9.05 15.53 -19.53
C LEU A 479 -9.65 14.21 -19.05
N VAL A 480 -10.83 14.32 -18.44
CA VAL A 480 -11.54 13.19 -17.84
C VAL A 480 -12.86 12.98 -18.56
N GLY A 481 -13.08 11.76 -19.03
CA GLY A 481 -14.35 11.30 -19.57
C GLY A 481 -15.29 10.79 -18.47
N THR A 482 -16.37 10.15 -18.89
CA THR A 482 -17.48 9.66 -18.08
C THR A 482 -17.59 8.15 -18.23
N ASP A 483 -18.69 7.56 -17.76
CA ASP A 483 -19.00 6.15 -18.02
C ASP A 483 -19.68 5.92 -19.40
N GLY A 484 -19.70 6.92 -20.28
CA GLY A 484 -20.24 6.84 -21.64
C GLY A 484 -19.17 7.07 -22.70
N ALA A 485 -19.50 6.78 -23.96
CA ALA A 485 -18.59 7.03 -25.09
C ALA A 485 -18.32 8.53 -25.28
N ASP A 486 -17.09 8.93 -25.01
CA ASP A 486 -16.63 10.31 -24.96
C ASP A 486 -15.63 10.65 -26.07
N THR A 487 -15.39 11.95 -26.27
CA THR A 487 -14.37 12.44 -27.19
C THR A 487 -13.52 13.48 -26.49
N LEU A 488 -12.32 13.09 -26.08
CA LEU A 488 -11.36 13.96 -25.40
C LEU A 488 -10.37 14.53 -26.42
N ILE A 489 -10.25 15.85 -26.48
CA ILE A 489 -9.42 16.55 -27.47
C ILE A 489 -8.28 17.27 -26.76
N GLY A 490 -7.03 16.85 -26.97
CA GLY A 490 -5.87 17.45 -26.28
C GLY A 490 -5.54 18.87 -26.72
N ASN A 491 -5.60 19.17 -28.02
CA ASN A 491 -5.10 20.40 -28.65
C ASN A 491 -3.59 20.70 -28.44
N GLY A 492 -2.88 19.91 -27.64
CA GLY A 492 -1.42 19.77 -27.62
C GLY A 492 -0.82 20.20 -26.29
N GLY A 493 0.43 19.78 -26.03
CA GLY A 493 1.10 19.94 -24.75
C GLY A 493 1.11 18.66 -23.93
N ALA A 494 1.43 18.77 -22.64
CA ALA A 494 1.69 17.60 -21.78
C ALA A 494 0.40 17.14 -21.07
N ASP A 495 -0.54 16.65 -21.86
CA ASP A 495 -1.88 16.30 -21.40
C ASP A 495 -1.94 14.93 -20.70
N SER A 496 -2.79 14.82 -19.69
CA SER A 496 -3.21 13.56 -19.07
C SER A 496 -4.65 13.25 -19.48
N PHE A 497 -4.90 12.06 -19.99
CA PHE A 497 -6.24 11.60 -20.37
C PHE A 497 -6.67 10.42 -19.51
N SER A 498 -7.90 10.48 -19.00
CA SER A 498 -8.60 9.35 -18.39
C SER A 498 -10.01 9.29 -18.98
N ALA A 499 -10.22 8.41 -19.96
CA ALA A 499 -11.46 8.42 -20.74
C ALA A 499 -12.65 7.79 -20.00
N GLY A 500 -12.40 6.93 -19.02
CA GLY A 500 -13.45 6.40 -18.14
C GLY A 500 -13.98 5.07 -18.65
N ALA A 501 -15.29 4.94 -18.87
CA ALA A 501 -15.85 3.75 -19.51
C ALA A 501 -16.64 4.15 -20.74
N GLY A 502 -16.67 3.33 -21.78
CA GLY A 502 -17.22 3.74 -23.06
C GLY A 502 -16.34 3.28 -24.20
N ASP A 503 -16.78 3.51 -25.44
CA ASP A 503 -15.88 3.38 -26.59
C ASP A 503 -15.40 4.79 -26.92
N ASP A 504 -14.25 5.18 -26.39
CA ASP A 504 -13.82 6.57 -26.34
C ASP A 504 -12.91 6.98 -27.50
N PHE A 505 -12.91 8.28 -27.81
CA PHE A 505 -11.99 8.89 -28.77
C PHE A 505 -11.07 9.89 -28.10
N ILE A 506 -9.77 9.66 -28.18
CA ILE A 506 -8.73 10.53 -27.65
C ILE A 506 -7.99 11.18 -28.83
N GLU A 507 -8.28 12.45 -29.09
CA GLU A 507 -7.72 13.19 -30.22
C GLU A 507 -6.45 13.95 -29.83
N LEU A 508 -5.34 13.56 -30.45
CA LEU A 508 -4.01 14.12 -30.19
C LEU A 508 -3.54 14.96 -31.38
N SER A 509 -2.88 16.08 -31.08
CA SER A 509 -2.26 16.97 -32.06
C SER A 509 -0.72 16.92 -32.02
N ASP A 510 -0.13 16.30 -31.00
CA ASP A 510 1.30 16.06 -30.85
C ASP A 510 1.58 14.77 -30.03
N THR A 511 2.86 14.46 -29.77
CA THR A 511 3.31 13.32 -28.95
C THR A 511 3.81 13.75 -27.57
N GLY A 512 3.48 14.97 -27.14
CA GLY A 512 3.95 15.60 -25.91
C GLY A 512 3.16 15.19 -24.66
N PHE A 513 2.09 14.42 -24.83
CA PHE A 513 1.22 13.96 -23.74
C PHE A 513 1.99 13.31 -22.59
N PHE A 514 1.46 13.51 -21.38
CA PHE A 514 1.98 12.94 -20.15
C PHE A 514 1.56 11.47 -20.03
N LYS A 515 0.25 11.20 -20.02
CA LYS A 515 -0.37 9.88 -19.85
C LYS A 515 -1.67 9.80 -20.65
N ILE A 516 -1.99 8.61 -21.16
CA ILE A 516 -3.29 8.29 -21.75
C ILE A 516 -3.81 7.00 -21.13
N ASP A 517 -5.01 7.06 -20.58
CA ASP A 517 -5.77 5.89 -20.18
C ASP A 517 -7.14 5.90 -20.90
N GLY A 518 -7.37 4.91 -21.75
CA GLY A 518 -8.67 4.74 -22.42
C GLY A 518 -9.74 4.18 -21.48
N GLY A 519 -9.34 3.57 -20.35
CA GLY A 519 -10.29 2.99 -19.40
C GLY A 519 -11.02 1.76 -19.97
N ARG A 520 -12.33 1.64 -19.71
CA ARG A 520 -13.09 0.41 -20.04
C ARG A 520 -13.86 0.56 -21.34
N GLY A 521 -13.50 -0.20 -22.36
CA GLY A 521 -14.30 -0.40 -23.57
C GLY A 521 -13.42 -0.64 -24.77
N THR A 522 -13.80 -0.09 -25.93
CA THR A 522 -12.93 -0.10 -27.12
C THR A 522 -12.48 1.31 -27.46
N ASP A 523 -11.27 1.63 -27.03
CA ASP A 523 -10.81 3.01 -27.01
C ASP A 523 -9.88 3.32 -28.17
N THR A 524 -10.01 4.53 -28.72
CA THR A 524 -9.33 4.96 -29.93
C THR A 524 -8.50 6.22 -29.69
N ILE A 525 -7.18 6.10 -29.79
CA ILE A 525 -6.32 7.26 -30.02
C ILE A 525 -6.40 7.64 -31.49
N ARG A 526 -6.73 8.90 -31.79
CA ARG A 526 -6.74 9.46 -33.14
C ARG A 526 -5.77 10.62 -33.26
N PHE A 527 -4.91 10.57 -34.27
CA PHE A 527 -4.04 11.69 -34.59
C PHE A 527 -4.71 12.66 -35.57
N THR A 528 -4.77 13.92 -35.18
CA THR A 528 -5.38 14.99 -35.98
C THR A 528 -4.37 15.74 -36.85
N THR A 529 -3.08 15.51 -36.63
CA THR A 529 -1.96 16.15 -37.34
C THR A 529 -0.92 15.10 -37.81
N SER A 530 0.07 15.56 -38.58
CA SER A 530 1.24 14.75 -38.95
C SER A 530 2.29 14.80 -37.85
N LEU A 531 2.55 13.66 -37.20
CA LEU A 531 3.52 13.49 -36.12
C LEU A 531 4.91 13.07 -36.62
N ASN A 532 5.04 12.69 -37.90
CA ASN A 532 6.20 12.03 -38.50
C ASN A 532 6.50 10.63 -37.91
N THR A 533 6.70 10.51 -36.60
CA THR A 533 6.95 9.21 -35.94
C THR A 533 6.47 9.20 -34.49
N LEU A 534 5.66 8.21 -34.12
CA LEU A 534 5.34 7.86 -32.74
C LEU A 534 5.95 6.50 -32.41
N ASN A 535 6.80 6.44 -31.37
CA ASN A 535 7.42 5.21 -30.94
C ASN A 535 6.87 4.73 -29.60
N ILE A 536 5.83 3.89 -29.65
CA ILE A 536 5.23 3.31 -28.45
C ILE A 536 6.09 2.20 -27.83
N SER A 537 7.03 1.61 -28.57
CA SER A 537 7.94 0.59 -28.04
C SER A 537 8.92 1.11 -26.97
N THR A 538 9.12 2.43 -26.93
CA THR A 538 10.01 3.11 -25.97
C THR A 538 9.25 3.98 -24.97
N LEU A 539 7.94 4.10 -25.11
CA LEU A 539 7.12 4.70 -24.05
C LEU A 539 7.06 3.67 -22.91
N GLY A 540 7.19 4.13 -21.67
CA GLY A 540 6.94 3.25 -20.52
C GLY A 540 5.52 2.70 -20.61
N LEU A 541 5.29 1.46 -20.14
CA LEU A 541 3.97 0.81 -20.17
C LEU A 541 2.90 1.63 -19.41
N GLU A 542 3.31 2.58 -18.58
CA GLU A 542 2.45 3.48 -17.82
C GLU A 542 1.94 4.70 -18.61
N LYS A 543 2.51 4.99 -19.79
CA LYS A 543 2.15 6.21 -20.55
C LYS A 543 0.92 6.06 -21.44
N ILE A 544 0.64 4.85 -21.93
CA ILE A 544 -0.59 4.56 -22.66
C ILE A 544 -1.13 3.23 -22.15
N SER A 545 -2.33 3.23 -21.59
CA SER A 545 -3.03 2.06 -21.09
C SER A 545 -4.46 1.99 -21.63
N ASN A 546 -4.98 0.77 -21.70
CA ASN A 546 -6.36 0.46 -22.09
C ASN A 546 -6.78 1.13 -23.41
N VAL A 547 -5.99 0.94 -24.47
CA VAL A 547 -6.30 1.43 -25.82
C VAL A 547 -6.16 0.31 -26.85
N GLU A 548 -7.26 0.02 -27.55
CA GLU A 548 -7.35 -1.05 -28.55
C GLU A 548 -7.09 -0.53 -29.97
N ILE A 549 -7.27 0.77 -30.22
CA ILE A 549 -7.21 1.33 -31.57
C ILE A 549 -6.28 2.55 -31.63
N ILE A 550 -5.33 2.52 -32.56
CA ILE A 550 -4.57 3.70 -32.98
C ILE A 550 -4.97 4.06 -34.42
N ASP A 551 -5.54 5.24 -34.59
CA ASP A 551 -5.94 5.82 -35.87
C ASP A 551 -4.92 6.87 -36.33
N LEU A 552 -4.08 6.48 -37.29
CA LEU A 552 -3.03 7.29 -37.91
C LEU A 552 -3.57 8.31 -38.93
N ALA A 553 -4.87 8.25 -39.26
CA ALA A 553 -5.51 8.99 -40.33
C ALA A 553 -4.93 8.67 -41.74
N ASP A 554 -4.39 9.63 -42.47
CA ASP A 554 -3.62 9.42 -43.73
C ASP A 554 -2.67 10.61 -43.91
N ASN A 555 -1.81 10.80 -42.91
CA ASN A 555 -1.02 12.03 -42.72
C ASN A 555 0.50 11.80 -42.86
N GLY A 556 0.94 10.61 -43.26
CA GLY A 556 2.36 10.29 -43.37
C GLY A 556 3.00 9.90 -42.03
N ASN A 557 2.21 9.31 -41.13
CA ASN A 557 2.63 8.95 -39.79
C ASN A 557 3.33 7.58 -39.77
N VAL A 558 4.42 7.48 -39.00
CA VAL A 558 5.08 6.20 -38.73
C VAL A 558 4.80 5.79 -37.29
N LEU A 559 4.19 4.61 -37.08
CA LEU A 559 4.00 4.02 -35.77
C LEU A 559 5.04 2.92 -35.55
N GLN A 560 5.88 3.07 -34.53
CA GLN A 560 6.82 2.03 -34.12
C GLN A 560 6.27 1.27 -32.91
N VAL A 561 6.12 -0.05 -33.05
CA VAL A 561 5.47 -0.95 -32.09
C VAL A 561 6.41 -2.09 -31.65
N SER A 562 6.09 -2.71 -30.52
CA SER A 562 6.68 -3.98 -30.05
C SER A 562 5.62 -4.92 -29.48
N GLU A 563 5.90 -6.23 -29.41
CA GLU A 563 5.03 -7.20 -28.73
C GLU A 563 4.71 -6.75 -27.29
N ASN A 564 5.72 -6.31 -26.54
CA ASN A 564 5.55 -5.80 -25.17
C ASN A 564 4.68 -4.54 -25.10
N SER A 565 4.80 -3.62 -26.06
CA SER A 565 3.94 -2.42 -26.07
C SER A 565 2.48 -2.77 -26.32
N VAL A 566 2.18 -3.77 -27.17
CA VAL A 566 0.79 -4.21 -27.39
C VAL A 566 0.22 -4.92 -26.16
N LEU A 567 1.04 -5.74 -25.50
CA LEU A 567 0.64 -6.41 -24.25
C LEU A 567 0.33 -5.43 -23.11
N GLY A 568 1.09 -4.34 -23.00
CA GLY A 568 0.85 -3.33 -21.97
C GLY A 568 -0.25 -2.34 -22.30
N MET A 569 -0.45 -2.01 -23.59
CA MET A 569 -1.43 -0.99 -23.99
C MET A 569 -2.86 -1.51 -24.05
N SER A 570 -3.11 -2.76 -24.46
CA SER A 570 -4.45 -3.37 -24.42
C SER A 570 -4.46 -4.54 -23.43
N GLY A 571 -4.44 -4.21 -22.14
CA GLY A 571 -4.36 -5.20 -21.06
C GLY A 571 -5.52 -6.21 -21.08
N GLU A 572 -6.70 -5.78 -21.51
CA GLU A 572 -7.90 -6.63 -21.53
C GLU A 572 -7.98 -7.55 -22.77
N SER A 573 -7.67 -7.02 -23.96
CA SER A 573 -7.87 -7.75 -25.21
C SER A 573 -6.58 -8.36 -25.77
N LYS A 574 -5.42 -7.76 -25.45
CA LYS A 574 -4.11 -8.03 -26.06
C LYS A 574 -4.11 -7.88 -27.58
N ILE A 575 -5.03 -7.07 -28.11
CA ILE A 575 -5.20 -6.80 -29.53
C ILE A 575 -4.99 -5.30 -29.76
N LEU A 576 -4.19 -4.95 -30.77
CA LEU A 576 -4.08 -3.58 -31.25
C LEU A 576 -4.52 -3.49 -32.71
N TYR A 577 -5.51 -2.63 -32.98
CA TYR A 577 -5.94 -2.26 -34.32
C TYR A 577 -5.28 -0.94 -34.74
N ILE A 578 -4.59 -0.97 -35.88
CA ILE A 578 -3.99 0.22 -36.48
C ILE A 578 -4.80 0.59 -37.71
N LYS A 579 -5.45 1.75 -37.65
CA LYS A 579 -6.15 2.38 -38.77
C LYS A 579 -5.27 3.46 -39.38
N GLY A 580 -5.43 3.68 -40.67
CA GLY A 580 -4.54 4.57 -41.41
C GLY A 580 -4.78 4.52 -42.92
N GLY A 581 -3.97 5.28 -43.65
CA GLY A 581 -4.01 5.38 -45.10
C GLY A 581 -2.70 4.97 -45.77
N SER A 582 -2.63 5.22 -47.08
CA SER A 582 -1.49 4.78 -47.91
C SER A 582 -0.21 5.58 -47.72
N SER A 583 -0.27 6.70 -46.99
CA SER A 583 0.90 7.49 -46.63
C SER A 583 1.55 7.04 -45.32
N ASP A 584 0.86 6.24 -44.50
CA ASP A 584 1.32 5.83 -43.18
C ASP A 584 2.14 4.53 -43.22
N ALA A 585 2.95 4.32 -42.18
CA ALA A 585 3.74 3.10 -42.02
C ALA A 585 3.72 2.56 -40.59
N VAL A 586 3.86 1.24 -40.46
CA VAL A 586 4.05 0.55 -39.18
C VAL A 586 5.38 -0.17 -39.20
N VAL A 587 6.16 0.04 -38.15
CA VAL A 587 7.50 -0.52 -37.98
C VAL A 587 7.53 -1.35 -36.69
N SER A 588 7.94 -2.61 -36.78
CA SER A 588 8.11 -3.46 -35.60
C SER A 588 9.53 -3.31 -35.02
N SER A 589 9.64 -3.56 -33.72
CA SER A 589 10.91 -3.47 -32.98
C SER A 589 11.86 -4.61 -33.34
N ILE A 590 13.16 -4.35 -33.23
CA ILE A 590 14.18 -5.35 -33.55
C ILE A 590 14.08 -6.51 -32.55
N GLY A 591 13.77 -7.70 -33.06
CA GLY A 591 13.72 -8.94 -32.28
C GLY A 591 12.31 -9.50 -32.08
N ASP A 592 11.26 -8.74 -32.40
CA ASP A 592 9.88 -9.24 -32.42
C ASP A 592 9.73 -10.38 -33.44
N THR A 593 8.75 -11.25 -33.20
CA THR A 593 8.52 -12.49 -33.95
C THR A 593 7.14 -12.58 -34.58
N TRP A 594 6.57 -11.44 -34.95
CA TRP A 594 5.28 -11.35 -35.64
C TRP A 594 5.20 -12.30 -36.85
N VAL A 595 4.08 -13.01 -36.95
CA VAL A 595 3.77 -13.92 -38.05
C VAL A 595 2.47 -13.49 -38.71
N TYR A 596 2.52 -13.18 -40.01
CA TYR A 596 1.29 -12.95 -40.79
C TYR A 596 0.41 -14.20 -40.81
N VAL A 597 -0.85 -14.04 -40.41
CA VAL A 597 -1.82 -15.13 -40.30
C VAL A 597 -2.83 -15.09 -41.45
N THR A 598 -3.53 -13.97 -41.60
CA THR A 598 -4.66 -13.84 -42.53
C THR A 598 -5.00 -12.37 -42.78
N ASN A 599 -5.88 -12.12 -43.75
CA ASN A 599 -6.68 -10.90 -43.78
C ASN A 599 -8.00 -11.14 -43.04
N ASN A 600 -8.43 -10.16 -42.24
CA ASN A 600 -9.69 -10.19 -41.50
C ASN A 600 -10.43 -8.86 -41.67
N THR A 601 -11.75 -8.90 -41.86
CA THR A 601 -12.58 -7.70 -41.95
C THR A 601 -13.36 -7.50 -40.66
N VAL A 602 -13.04 -6.44 -39.91
CA VAL A 602 -13.69 -6.08 -38.64
C VAL A 602 -14.31 -4.70 -38.80
N GLY A 603 -15.59 -4.55 -38.48
CA GLY A 603 -16.29 -3.26 -38.58
C GLY A 603 -16.32 -2.64 -39.99
N GLY A 604 -16.16 -3.45 -41.05
CA GLY A 604 -16.09 -2.97 -42.44
C GLY A 604 -14.68 -2.54 -42.90
N VAL A 605 -13.68 -2.57 -42.02
CA VAL A 605 -12.27 -2.32 -42.36
C VAL A 605 -11.54 -3.65 -42.51
N THR A 606 -10.72 -3.80 -43.56
CA THR A 606 -9.94 -5.03 -43.79
C THR A 606 -8.53 -4.84 -43.26
N TYR A 607 -8.11 -5.72 -42.37
CA TYR A 607 -6.79 -5.71 -41.72
C TYR A 607 -5.97 -6.92 -42.17
N ARG A 608 -4.66 -6.73 -42.25
CA ARG A 608 -3.65 -7.79 -42.23
C ARG A 608 -3.38 -8.12 -40.77
N VAL A 609 -3.51 -9.40 -40.41
CA VAL A 609 -3.39 -9.86 -39.03
C VAL A 609 -2.04 -10.51 -38.83
N PHE A 610 -1.29 -9.99 -37.86
CA PHE A 610 -0.02 -10.54 -37.39
C PHE A 610 -0.21 -11.04 -35.97
N ARG A 611 0.34 -12.22 -35.67
CA ARG A 611 0.28 -12.82 -34.33
C ARG A 611 1.68 -13.15 -33.86
N ASP A 612 1.92 -13.00 -32.56
CA ASP A 612 3.14 -13.49 -31.92
C ASP A 612 3.37 -14.99 -32.21
N SER A 613 4.64 -15.38 -32.36
CA SER A 613 4.99 -16.79 -32.53
C SER A 613 4.64 -17.67 -31.32
N ASP A 614 4.51 -17.07 -30.13
CA ASP A 614 3.91 -17.64 -28.93
C ASP A 614 2.38 -17.51 -28.98
N THR A 615 1.67 -18.64 -28.85
CA THR A 615 0.19 -18.70 -28.86
C THR A 615 -0.49 -17.92 -27.72
N THR A 616 0.26 -17.40 -26.76
CA THR A 616 -0.23 -16.55 -25.65
C THR A 616 0.09 -15.06 -25.81
N GLY A 617 0.81 -14.69 -26.87
CA GLY A 617 1.21 -13.31 -27.18
C GLY A 617 0.11 -12.47 -27.86
N PRO A 618 0.39 -11.19 -28.12
CA PRO A 618 -0.57 -10.23 -28.65
C PRO A 618 -0.91 -10.46 -30.14
N ASP A 619 -2.03 -9.88 -30.58
CA ASP A 619 -2.40 -9.78 -32.00
C ASP A 619 -2.33 -8.32 -32.50
N LEU A 620 -1.73 -8.13 -33.68
CA LEU A 620 -1.62 -6.83 -34.34
C LEU A 620 -2.41 -6.83 -35.65
N TYR A 621 -3.38 -5.92 -35.75
CA TYR A 621 -4.25 -5.76 -36.91
C TYR A 621 -3.90 -4.47 -37.64
N ILE A 622 -3.26 -4.56 -38.80
CA ILE A 622 -2.84 -3.39 -39.59
C ILE A 622 -3.80 -3.19 -40.77
N GLN A 623 -4.44 -2.03 -40.87
CA GLN A 623 -5.41 -1.77 -41.94
C GLN A 623 -4.75 -1.90 -43.32
N SER A 624 -5.44 -2.59 -44.23
CA SER A 624 -4.99 -2.79 -45.61
C SER A 624 -4.85 -1.45 -46.32
N GLY A 625 -3.62 -1.10 -46.66
CA GLY A 625 -3.27 0.19 -47.28
C GLY A 625 -2.06 0.84 -46.63
N ILE A 626 -1.83 0.60 -45.34
CA ILE A 626 -0.66 1.06 -44.60
C ILE A 626 0.59 0.27 -45.02
N ASP A 627 1.76 0.92 -45.08
CA ASP A 627 3.04 0.23 -45.30
C ASP A 627 3.48 -0.53 -44.04
N ASP A 628 3.36 -1.86 -44.09
CA ASP A 628 3.77 -2.79 -43.03
C ASP A 628 5.01 -3.63 -43.44
N SER A 629 5.79 -3.17 -44.42
CA SER A 629 6.94 -3.93 -44.94
C SER A 629 8.08 -4.13 -43.94
N ALA A 630 8.07 -3.37 -42.84
CA ALA A 630 8.98 -3.48 -41.71
C ALA A 630 8.40 -4.28 -40.52
N VAL A 631 7.25 -4.94 -40.72
CA VAL A 631 6.72 -5.95 -39.80
C VAL A 631 7.11 -7.34 -40.34
N PRO A 632 7.77 -8.19 -39.53
CA PRO A 632 8.36 -9.47 -39.97
C PRO A 632 7.47 -10.43 -40.77
#